data_AF-A0A956CV19-F1
#
_entry.id   AF-A0A956CV19-F1
#
_cell.length_a   1.000
_cell.length_b   1.000
_cell.length_c   1.000
_cell.angle_alpha   90.00
_cell.angle_beta   90.00
_cell.angle_gamma   90.00
#
_symmetry.space_group_name_H-M   'P 1'
#
loop_
_entity.id
_entity.type
_entity.pdbx_description
1 polymer ?
#
loop_
_entity_poly.entity_id
_entity_poly.type
_entity_poly.pdbx_seq_one_letter_code
_entity_poly.pdbx_strand_id
1 'polypeptide(L)'
;METLKKIGLVLLLLDFAALTAWAAVTGSSSEQLEALLTNPWGIQISIDLCIAASFAMRWMWKDAKLRGINPLPWVLAVVPTGSLAILAYAVRRGFTDAPARQKRLATA
;
A
#
# COMPACT_ATOMS: atom_id res chain seq x y z
N MET A 1 -2.82 21.70 7.01
CA MET A 1 -3.53 20.45 6.67
C MET A 1 -2.64 19.44 5.93
N GLU A 2 -1.82 19.86 4.95
CA GLU A 2 -0.93 18.94 4.21
C GLU A 2 0.11 18.22 5.09
N THR A 3 0.72 18.90 6.06
CA THR A 3 1.65 18.27 7.01
C THR A 3 0.97 17.23 7.90
N LEU A 4 -0.25 17.51 8.35
CA LEU A 4 -1.02 16.59 9.21
C LEU A 4 -1.36 15.29 8.46
N LYS A 5 -1.75 15.39 7.18
CA LYS A 5 -1.99 14.22 6.32
C LYS A 5 -0.72 13.38 6.15
N LYS A 6 0.43 14.02 5.93
CA LYS A 6 1.73 13.34 5.80
C LYS A 6 2.12 12.62 7.10
N ILE A 7 1.98 13.30 8.24
CA ILE A 7 2.24 12.71 9.56
C ILE A 7 1.32 11.50 9.79
N GLY A 8 0.01 11.64 9.53
CA GLY A 8 -0.94 10.55 9.68
C GLY A 8 -0.60 9.33 8.81
N LEU A 9 -0.19 9.54 7.56
CA LEU A 9 0.24 8.46 6.66
C LEU A 9 1.53 7.78 7.14
N VAL A 10 2.49 8.55 7.65
CA VAL A 10 3.75 8.00 8.18
C VAL A 10 3.49 7.20 9.44
N LEU A 11 2.68 7.71 10.36
CA LEU A 11 2.29 6.98 11.57
C LEU A 11 1.58 5.67 11.21
N LEU A 12 0.59 5.73 10.32
CA LEU A 12 -0.12 4.54 9.84
C LEU A 12 0.84 3.51 9.22
N LEU A 13 1.80 3.96 8.41
CA LEU A 13 2.81 3.08 7.83
C LEU A 13 3.68 2.42 8.91
N LEU A 14 4.18 3.19 9.88
CA LEU A 14 5.06 2.68 10.93
C LEU A 14 4.32 1.72 11.87
N ASP A 15 3.10 2.05 12.28
CA ASP A 15 2.28 1.21 13.16
C ASP A 15 1.91 -0.10 12.46
N PHE A 16 1.49 -0.04 11.19
CA PHE A 16 1.16 -1.24 10.44
C PHE A 16 2.40 -2.09 10.12
N ALA A 17 3.56 -1.45 9.86
CA ALA A 17 4.83 -2.16 9.70
C ALA A 17 5.23 -2.87 11.00
N ALA A 18 5.09 -2.21 12.16
CA ALA A 18 5.38 -2.79 13.46
C ALA A 18 4.46 -3.98 13.76
N LEU A 19 3.15 -3.84 13.50
CA LEU A 19 2.19 -4.94 13.63
C LEU A 19 2.54 -6.12 12.71
N THR A 20 2.88 -5.84 11.46
CA THR A 20 3.27 -6.87 10.48
C THR A 20 4.55 -7.59 10.90
N ALA A 21 5.55 -6.84 11.37
CA ALA A 21 6.81 -7.39 11.86
C ALA A 21 6.60 -8.26 13.10
N TRP A 22 5.81 -7.78 14.08
CA TRP A 22 5.44 -8.54 15.27
C TRP A 22 4.77 -9.86 14.88
N ALA A 23 3.73 -9.82 14.03
CA ALA A 23 3.04 -11.02 13.57
C ALA A 23 3.97 -12.00 12.84
N ALA A 24 4.90 -11.48 12.02
CA ALA A 24 5.86 -12.29 11.27
C ALA A 24 6.92 -12.97 12.15
N VAL A 25 7.27 -12.41 13.32
CA VAL A 25 8.22 -13.03 14.26
C VAL A 25 7.55 -13.93 15.29
N THR A 26 6.26 -13.71 15.59
CA THR A 26 5.53 -14.52 16.58
C THR A 26 4.78 -15.69 15.98
N GLY A 27 4.27 -15.55 14.76
CA GLY A 27 3.49 -16.59 14.09
C GLY A 27 4.30 -17.36 13.05
N SER A 28 3.77 -18.51 12.63
CA SER A 28 4.28 -19.23 11.46
C SER A 28 3.46 -18.92 10.21
N SER A 29 4.06 -18.97 9.02
CA SER A 29 3.32 -18.80 7.76
C SER A 29 2.25 -19.86 7.55
N SER A 30 2.43 -21.05 8.14
CA SER A 30 1.43 -22.13 8.15
C SER A 30 0.19 -21.78 8.96
N GLU A 31 0.34 -21.23 10.17
CA GLU A 31 -0.79 -20.80 11.01
C GLU A 31 -1.59 -19.69 10.32
N GLN A 32 -0.90 -18.76 9.66
CA GLN A 32 -1.56 -17.70 8.90
C GLN A 32 -2.40 -18.29 7.76
N LEU A 33 -1.85 -19.24 7.01
CA LEU A 33 -2.57 -19.88 5.91
C LEU A 33 -3.78 -20.67 6.41
N GLU A 34 -3.63 -21.40 7.51
CA GLU A 34 -4.72 -22.13 8.16
C GLU A 34 -5.85 -21.17 8.60
N ALA A 35 -5.52 -20.07 9.28
CA ALA A 35 -6.50 -19.08 9.71
C ALA A 35 -7.29 -18.47 8.53
N LEU A 36 -6.65 -18.29 7.38
CA LEU A 36 -7.26 -17.73 6.18
C LEU A 36 -8.09 -18.74 5.37
N LEU A 37 -7.77 -20.03 5.41
CA LEU A 37 -8.38 -21.03 4.54
C LEU A 37 -9.37 -21.98 5.23
N THR A 38 -9.41 -22.01 6.57
CA THR A 38 -10.21 -23.02 7.29
C THR A 38 -11.66 -22.61 7.51
N ASN A 39 -12.01 -21.33 7.37
CA ASN A 39 -13.38 -20.86 7.55
C ASN A 39 -13.85 -19.93 6.40
N PRO A 40 -15.16 -19.88 6.09
CA PRO A 40 -15.69 -19.09 4.97
C PRO A 40 -15.35 -17.60 5.04
N TRP A 41 -15.29 -17.02 6.25
CA TRP A 41 -14.96 -15.60 6.42
C TRP A 41 -13.49 -15.31 6.15
N GLY A 42 -12.57 -16.19 6.55
CA GLY A 42 -11.14 -16.10 6.22
C GLY A 42 -10.92 -16.11 4.71
N ILE A 43 -11.61 -17.00 4.00
CA ILE A 43 -11.53 -17.10 2.54
C ILE A 43 -12.08 -15.83 1.90
N GLN A 44 -13.26 -15.37 2.34
CA GLN A 44 -13.88 -14.14 1.84
C GLN A 44 -12.95 -12.92 2.03
N ILE A 45 -12.37 -12.74 3.21
CA ILE A 45 -11.46 -11.64 3.52
C ILE A 45 -10.18 -11.73 2.68
N SER A 46 -9.65 -12.93 2.46
CA SER A 46 -8.47 -13.15 1.62
C SER A 46 -8.72 -12.75 0.17
N ILE A 47 -9.88 -13.14 -0.38
CA ILE A 47 -10.29 -12.77 -1.75
C ILE A 47 -10.50 -11.25 -1.84
N ASP A 48 -11.20 -10.66 -0.87
CA ASP A 48 -11.41 -9.21 -0.81
C ASP A 48 -10.07 -8.45 -0.78
N LEU A 49 -9.12 -8.92 0.02
CA LEU A 49 -7.77 -8.35 0.10
C LEU A 49 -7.02 -8.44 -1.25
N CYS A 50 -7.09 -9.58 -1.93
CA CYS A 50 -6.50 -9.75 -3.27
C CYS A 50 -7.11 -8.80 -4.30
N ILE A 51 -8.44 -8.61 -4.24
CA ILE A 51 -9.15 -7.67 -5.12
C ILE A 51 -8.73 -6.23 -4.80
N ALA A 52 -8.79 -5.84 -3.54
CA ALA A 52 -8.38 -4.51 -3.08
C ALA A 52 -6.92 -4.19 -3.47
N ALA A 53 -6.01 -5.14 -3.27
CA ALA A 53 -4.61 -5.03 -3.68
C ALA A 53 -4.48 -4.87 -5.20
N SER A 54 -5.27 -5.59 -6.00
CA SER A 54 -5.26 -5.47 -7.47
C SER A 54 -5.71 -4.08 -7.93
N PHE A 55 -6.79 -3.54 -7.36
CA PHE A 55 -7.23 -2.17 -7.62
C PHE A 55 -6.17 -1.15 -7.20
N ALA A 56 -5.58 -1.32 -6.02
CA ALA A 56 -4.55 -0.43 -5.50
C ALA A 56 -3.27 -0.47 -6.35
N MET A 57 -2.81 -1.64 -6.79
CA MET A 57 -1.69 -1.78 -7.72
C MET A 57 -1.98 -1.08 -9.05
N ARG A 58 -3.20 -1.20 -9.58
CA ARG A 58 -3.59 -0.52 -10.82
C ARG A 58 -3.58 1.00 -10.67
N TRP A 59 -4.08 1.51 -9.55
CA TRP A 59 -4.02 2.93 -9.21
C TRP A 59 -2.57 3.42 -9.06
N MET A 60 -1.78 2.73 -8.24
CA MET A 60 -0.39 3.04 -7.95
C MET A 60 0.45 3.09 -9.23
N TRP A 61 0.24 2.14 -10.14
CA TRP A 61 0.92 2.11 -11.43
C TRP A 61 0.64 3.36 -12.27
N LYS A 62 -0.64 3.77 -12.37
CA LYS A 62 -1.03 4.97 -13.12
C LYS A 62 -0.47 6.23 -12.45
N ASP A 63 -0.60 6.35 -11.14
CA ASP A 63 -0.13 7.52 -10.38
C ASP A 63 1.39 7.66 -10.43
N ALA A 64 2.14 6.56 -10.32
CA ALA A 64 3.59 6.56 -10.38
C ALA A 64 4.10 7.06 -11.74
N LYS A 65 3.50 6.57 -12.83
CA LYS A 65 3.82 7.05 -14.18
C LYS A 65 3.56 8.54 -14.36
N LEU A 66 2.46 9.06 -13.80
CA LEU A 66 2.14 10.50 -13.86
C LEU A 66 3.12 11.39 -13.06
N ARG A 67 3.82 10.80 -12.09
CA ARG A 67 4.79 11.48 -11.21
C ARG A 67 6.25 11.21 -11.61
N GLY A 68 6.50 10.49 -12.70
CA GLY A 68 7.86 10.10 -13.11
C GLY A 68 8.52 9.10 -12.15
N ILE A 69 7.76 8.40 -11.31
CA ILE A 69 8.25 7.36 -10.41
C ILE A 69 8.17 6.01 -11.13
N ASN A 70 9.24 5.21 -11.08
CA ASN A 70 9.20 3.83 -11.59
C ASN A 70 8.19 2.99 -10.79
N PRO A 71 7.10 2.46 -11.39
CA PRO A 71 6.07 1.70 -10.67
C PRO A 71 6.50 0.27 -10.33
N LEU A 72 7.47 -0.29 -11.04
CA LEU A 72 7.79 -1.72 -10.98
C LEU A 72 8.20 -2.20 -9.59
N PRO A 73 9.13 -1.53 -8.86
CA PRO A 73 9.54 -1.98 -7.53
C PRO A 73 8.38 -2.03 -6.53
N TRP A 74 7.45 -1.08 -6.65
CA TRP A 74 6.30 -0.99 -5.75
C TRP A 74 5.30 -2.09 -5.99
N VAL A 75 4.96 -2.38 -7.26
CA VAL A 75 4.03 -3.46 -7.61
C VAL A 75 4.60 -4.83 -7.22
N LEU A 76 5.89 -5.07 -7.46
CA LEU A 76 6.53 -6.31 -7.06
C LEU A 76 6.55 -6.49 -5.53
N ALA A 77 6.74 -5.39 -4.78
CA ALA A 77 6.72 -5.43 -3.31
C ALA A 77 5.34 -5.73 -2.72
N VAL A 78 4.23 -5.47 -3.43
CA VAL A 78 2.86 -5.80 -2.95
C VAL A 78 2.66 -7.30 -2.79
N VAL A 79 3.29 -8.14 -3.61
CA VAL A 79 3.09 -9.59 -3.53
C VAL A 79 3.53 -10.16 -2.16
N PRO A 80 4.76 -9.88 -1.67
CA PRO A 80 5.18 -10.37 -0.37
C PRO A 80 4.70 -9.53 0.82
N THR A 81 4.34 -8.25 0.63
CA THR A 81 4.06 -7.33 1.75
C THR A 81 2.62 -6.80 1.80
N GLY A 82 1.79 -7.14 0.82
CA GLY A 82 0.42 -6.67 0.70
C GLY A 82 0.32 -5.15 0.66
N SER A 83 -0.54 -4.60 1.53
CA SER A 83 -0.81 -3.16 1.64
C SER A 83 0.37 -2.33 2.16
N LEU A 84 1.40 -2.96 2.73
CA LEU A 84 2.58 -2.25 3.24
C LEU A 84 3.32 -1.51 2.13
N ALA A 85 3.56 -2.16 0.99
CA ALA A 85 4.15 -1.52 -0.18
C ALA A 85 3.27 -0.40 -0.76
N ILE A 86 1.94 -0.55 -0.71
CA ILE A 86 0.98 0.47 -1.15
C ILE A 86 1.05 1.71 -0.25
N LEU A 87 1.12 1.52 1.07
CA LEU A 87 1.27 2.59 2.06
C LEU A 87 2.63 3.29 1.93
N ALA A 88 3.71 2.53 1.79
CA ALA A 88 5.04 3.09 1.59
C ALA A 88 5.13 3.93 0.29
N TYR A 89 4.47 3.48 -0.79
CA TYR A 89 4.31 4.29 -1.98
C TYR A 89 3.51 5.56 -1.72
N ALA A 90 2.38 5.47 -1.00
CA ALA A 90 1.53 6.60 -0.64
C ALA A 90 2.29 7.69 0.14
N VAL A 91 3.16 7.27 1.08
CA VAL A 91 4.08 8.16 1.80
C VAL A 91 5.07 8.79 0.82
N ARG A 92 5.76 7.99 -0.01
CA ARG A 92 6.74 8.48 -1.00
C ARG A 92 6.14 9.55 -1.91
N ARG A 93 4.97 9.31 -2.50
CA ARG A 93 4.33 10.27 -3.42
C ARG A 93 3.94 11.59 -2.73
N GLY A 94 3.76 11.59 -1.41
CA GLY A 94 3.50 12.80 -0.61
C GLY A 94 4.72 13.73 -0.49
N PHE A 95 5.92 13.24 -0.78
CA PHE A 95 7.17 14.02 -0.80
C PHE A 95 7.63 14.38 -2.21
N THR A 96 6.96 13.87 -3.26
CA THR A 96 7.24 14.23 -4.66
C THR A 96 6.26 15.28 -5.16
N ASP A 97 6.70 16.09 -6.13
CA ASP A 97 5.88 17.11 -6.77
C ASP A 97 4.54 16.57 -7.28
N ALA A 98 3.52 17.42 -7.18
CA ALA A 98 2.22 17.16 -7.79
C ALA A 98 2.37 16.94 -9.31
N PRO A 99 1.57 16.04 -9.90
CA PRO A 99 1.67 15.73 -11.32
C PRO A 99 1.53 16.99 -12.18
N ALA A 100 2.27 17.06 -13.29
CA ALA A 100 2.36 18.23 -14.16
C ALA A 100 0.99 18.78 -14.63
N ARG A 101 -0.05 17.93 -14.67
CA ARG A 101 -1.44 18.32 -14.94
C ARG A 101 -1.99 19.31 -13.90
N GLN A 102 -1.65 19.14 -12.63
CA GLN A 102 -2.09 20.04 -11.56
C GLN A 102 -1.32 21.37 -11.59
N LYS A 103 -0.03 21.35 -11.98
CA LYS A 103 0.73 22.59 -12.22
C LYS A 103 0.13 23.41 -13.37
N ARG A 104 -0.31 22.79 -14.47
CA ARG A 104 -0.94 23.48 -15.61
C ARG A 104 -2.30 24.11 -15.32
N LEU A 105 -3.11 23.50 -14.46
CA LEU A 105 -4.41 24.04 -14.06
C LEU A 105 -4.29 25.16 -13.01
N ALA A 106 -3.15 25.25 -12.32
CA ALA A 106 -2.88 26.31 -11.34
C ALA A 106 -2.28 27.57 -11.97
N THR A 107 -1.85 27.51 -13.24
CA THR A 107 -1.29 28.64 -14.01
C THR A 107 -2.18 29.12 -15.15
N ALA A 108 -3.40 28.57 -15.29
CA ALA A 108 -4.42 28.99 -16.23
C ALA A 108 -5.56 29.69 -15.49
#